data_AF-A0A0D2XVP1-F1
#
_entry.id   AF-A0A0D2XVP1-F1
#
_cell.length_a   1.000
_cell.length_b   1.000
_cell.length_c   1.000
_cell.angle_alpha   90.00
_cell.angle_beta   90.00
_cell.angle_gamma   90.00
#
_symmetry.space_group_name_H-M   'P 1'
#
loop_
_entity.id
_entity.type
_entity.pdbx_description
1 polymer ?
#
loop_
_entity_poly.entity_id
_entity_poly.type
_entity_poly.pdbx_seq_one_letter_code
_entity_poly.pdbx_strand_id
1 'polypeptide(L)'
;MGSGTSSSSSSSSRRQKVQVGWYPLLLAGCSSSSPLIPDIFLLSIYYKSYTAVPDTAQVDYNLHSAIENIAGDASLQARVGYFGICINPDGGSWLCSNNATALAKEVDVDQDPLNLIWLAAQFKDMIVFPYLM
;
A
#
# COMPACT_ATOMS: atom_id res chain seq x y z
N MET A 1 -15.09 -61.06 51.96
CA MET A 1 -13.84 -61.57 51.36
C MET A 1 -14.14 -61.76 49.87
N GLY A 2 -13.53 -61.14 48.87
CA GLY A 2 -12.57 -60.04 48.71
C GLY A 2 -12.86 -59.43 47.31
N SER A 3 -12.76 -58.11 47.14
CA SER A 3 -11.68 -57.44 46.39
C SER A 3 -11.45 -57.96 44.96
N GLY A 4 -11.83 -57.14 43.98
CA GLY A 4 -11.51 -57.31 42.57
C GLY A 4 -11.79 -56.03 41.79
N THR A 5 -11.09 -54.94 42.12
CA THR A 5 -11.04 -53.71 41.32
C THR A 5 -10.19 -53.95 40.08
N SER A 6 -10.82 -54.01 38.90
CA SER A 6 -10.14 -54.02 37.61
C SER A 6 -10.10 -52.60 37.02
N SER A 7 -8.91 -52.01 37.10
CA SER A 7 -8.51 -50.73 36.53
C SER A 7 -8.62 -50.77 35.01
N SER A 8 -9.55 -50.02 34.41
CA SER A 8 -9.61 -49.81 32.96
C SER A 8 -8.85 -48.54 32.59
N SER A 9 -7.64 -48.73 32.09
CA SER A 9 -6.75 -47.70 31.57
C SER A 9 -7.40 -46.96 30.39
N SER A 10 -7.82 -45.72 30.60
CA SER A 10 -8.29 -44.84 29.52
C SER A 10 -7.08 -44.30 28.74
N SER A 11 -6.77 -44.92 27.61
CA SER A 11 -5.84 -44.38 26.62
C SER A 11 -6.39 -43.08 26.05
N SER A 12 -5.95 -41.96 26.61
CA SER A 12 -6.21 -40.62 26.09
C SER A 12 -5.45 -40.45 24.76
N SER A 13 -6.14 -40.71 23.64
CA SER A 13 -5.69 -40.38 22.31
C SER A 13 -5.59 -38.85 22.20
N ARG A 14 -4.38 -38.33 22.43
CA ARG A 14 -4.05 -36.92 22.35
C ARG A 14 -4.11 -36.51 20.87
N ARG A 15 -5.32 -36.23 20.35
CA ARG A 15 -5.47 -35.58 19.05
C ARG A 15 -4.83 -34.21 19.14
N GLN A 16 -3.64 -34.08 18.57
CA GLN A 16 -2.98 -32.81 18.37
C GLN A 16 -3.84 -32.02 17.39
N LYS A 17 -4.69 -31.12 17.90
CA LYS A 17 -5.42 -30.17 17.06
C LYS A 17 -4.39 -29.24 16.45
N VAL A 18 -4.08 -29.43 15.17
CA VAL A 18 -3.38 -28.44 14.38
C VAL A 18 -4.35 -27.29 14.19
N GLN A 19 -4.17 -26.24 14.97
CA GLN A 19 -4.96 -25.03 14.85
C GLN A 19 -4.35 -24.21 13.71
N VAL A 20 -4.90 -24.37 12.50
CA VAL A 20 -4.53 -23.55 11.36
C VAL A 20 -5.11 -22.16 11.59
N GLY A 21 -4.33 -21.28 12.22
CA GLY A 21 -4.66 -19.87 12.32
C GLY A 21 -4.52 -19.24 10.94
N TRP A 22 -5.64 -18.88 10.31
CA TRP A 22 -5.61 -18.04 9.12
C TRP A 22 -5.26 -16.63 9.59
N TYR A 23 -4.01 -16.21 9.42
CA TYR A 23 -3.66 -14.80 9.56
C TYR A 23 -4.09 -14.13 8.25
N PRO A 24 -5.18 -13.33 8.21
CA PRO A 24 -5.49 -12.57 7.02
C PRO A 24 -4.36 -11.57 6.82
N LEU A 25 -3.41 -11.87 5.92
CA LEU A 25 -2.57 -10.86 5.34
C LEU A 25 -3.46 -10.06 4.37
N LEU A 26 -3.87 -8.88 4.80
CA LEU A 26 -4.45 -7.89 3.89
C LEU A 26 -3.32 -7.38 2.99
N LEU A 27 -3.07 -8.09 1.89
CA LEU A 27 -2.20 -7.55 0.85
C LEU A 27 -2.95 -6.40 0.18
N ALA A 28 -2.59 -5.18 0.56
CA ALA A 28 -3.06 -3.97 -0.09
C ALA A 28 -2.54 -3.96 -1.54
N GLY A 29 -3.31 -4.52 -2.46
CA GLY A 29 -3.01 -4.52 -3.89
C GLY A 29 -3.75 -3.39 -4.56
N CYS A 30 -3.03 -2.39 -5.07
CA CYS A 30 -3.64 -1.46 -6.01
C CYS A 30 -3.76 -2.19 -7.36
N SER A 31 -4.99 -2.40 -7.83
CA SER A 31 -5.28 -3.01 -9.13
C SER A 31 -6.43 -2.26 -9.79
N SER A 32 -6.33 -2.10 -11.11
CA SER A 32 -7.39 -1.46 -11.92
C SER A 32 -8.56 -2.40 -12.20
N SER A 33 -8.50 -3.66 -11.75
CA SER A 33 -9.49 -4.70 -12.09
C SER A 33 -10.84 -4.54 -11.39
N SER A 34 -10.99 -3.64 -10.41
CA SER A 34 -12.30 -3.31 -9.84
C SER A 34 -12.34 -1.89 -9.28
N PRO A 35 -13.50 -1.20 -9.34
CA PRO A 35 -13.67 0.17 -8.83
C PRO A 35 -13.37 0.33 -7.33
N LEU A 36 -13.45 -0.75 -6.55
CA LEU A 36 -13.24 -0.78 -5.09
C LEU A 36 -11.81 -1.15 -4.67
N ILE A 37 -10.98 -1.68 -5.59
CA ILE A 37 -9.61 -2.11 -5.29
C ILE A 37 -8.57 -0.97 -5.26
N PRO A 38 -8.66 0.13 -6.05
CA PRO A 38 -7.66 1.18 -5.95
C PRO A 38 -7.67 1.89 -4.59
N ASP A 39 -8.72 1.74 -3.76
CA ASP A 39 -8.80 2.31 -2.41
C ASP A 39 -8.02 1.52 -1.34
N ILE A 40 -7.45 0.36 -1.70
CA ILE A 40 -6.60 -0.41 -0.79
C ILE A 40 -5.14 -0.17 -1.16
N PHE A 41 -4.53 0.80 -0.50
CA PHE A 41 -3.16 1.25 -0.74
C PHE A 41 -2.37 1.41 0.56
N LEU A 42 -1.06 1.26 0.47
CA LEU A 42 -0.13 1.56 1.56
C LEU A 42 0.21 3.05 1.61
N LEU A 43 0.28 3.68 0.44
CA LEU A 43 0.58 5.10 0.29
C LEU A 43 -0.23 5.67 -0.86
N SER A 44 -0.81 6.85 -0.66
CA SER A 44 -1.37 7.66 -1.74
C SER A 44 -0.73 9.04 -1.70
N ILE A 45 -0.13 9.43 -2.83
CA ILE A 45 0.48 10.73 -3.05
C ILE A 45 -0.28 11.37 -4.21
N TYR A 46 -0.65 12.64 -4.10
CA TYR A 46 -1.34 13.35 -5.16
C TYR A 46 -1.06 14.84 -5.09
N TYR A 47 -1.14 15.48 -6.24
CA TYR A 47 -1.18 16.93 -6.32
C TYR A 47 -2.55 17.46 -5.92
N LYS A 48 -2.54 18.49 -5.09
CA LYS A 48 -3.75 19.20 -4.68
C LYS A 48 -3.39 20.64 -4.38
N SER A 49 -4.11 21.56 -5.00
CA SER A 49 -4.09 22.96 -4.61
C SER A 49 -4.76 23.09 -3.24
N TYR A 50 -4.02 23.60 -2.27
CA TYR A 50 -4.53 23.87 -0.93
C TYR A 50 -3.93 25.16 -0.41
N THR A 51 -4.66 25.86 0.45
CA THR A 51 -4.13 27.01 1.17
C THR A 51 -3.26 26.51 2.32
N ALA A 52 -1.95 26.81 2.31
CA ALA A 52 -1.08 26.42 3.41
C ALA A 52 -1.58 26.95 4.77
N VAL A 53 -1.62 26.03 5.73
CA VAL A 53 -1.91 26.33 7.13
C VAL A 53 -0.65 25.98 7.93
N PRO A 54 -0.13 26.90 8.75
CA PRO A 54 1.07 26.65 9.53
C PRO A 54 0.81 25.58 10.60
N ASP A 55 1.71 24.61 10.70
CA ASP A 55 1.70 23.55 11.73
C ASP A 55 3.07 23.47 12.41
N THR A 56 3.08 23.20 13.71
CA THR A 56 4.30 22.95 14.50
C THR A 56 5.13 21.74 14.00
N ALA A 57 4.53 20.83 13.24
CA ALA A 57 5.22 19.71 12.59
C ALA A 57 5.98 20.13 11.33
N GLN A 58 5.77 21.34 10.80
CA GLN A 58 6.48 21.85 9.64
C GLN A 58 7.77 22.56 10.08
N VAL A 59 8.91 22.01 9.68
CA VAL A 59 10.24 22.60 9.98
C VAL A 59 10.47 23.87 9.16
N ASP A 60 10.02 23.87 7.90
CA ASP A 60 10.06 25.05 7.01
C ASP A 60 8.68 25.26 6.38
N TYR A 61 8.05 26.38 6.74
CA TYR A 61 6.75 26.78 6.22
C TYR A 61 6.81 27.24 4.75
N ASN A 62 7.95 27.76 4.30
CA ASN A 62 8.09 28.32 2.94
C ASN A 62 8.21 27.24 1.86
N LEU A 63 8.44 25.98 2.25
CA LEU A 63 8.52 24.85 1.33
C LEU A 63 7.25 24.70 0.48
N HIS A 64 6.07 25.04 1.03
CA HIS A 64 4.82 24.99 0.28
C HIS A 64 4.87 25.87 -0.97
N SER A 65 5.38 27.10 -0.87
CA SER A 65 5.51 28.01 -2.02
C SER A 65 6.49 27.48 -3.07
N ALA A 66 7.58 26.84 -2.65
CA ALA A 66 8.51 26.21 -3.61
C ALA A 66 7.85 25.05 -4.35
N ILE A 67 7.10 24.20 -3.63
CA ILE A 67 6.35 23.09 -4.22
C ILE A 67 5.25 23.61 -5.15
N GLU A 68 4.52 24.65 -4.77
CA GLU A 68 3.46 25.27 -5.58
C GLU A 68 4.00 25.82 -6.90
N ASN A 69 5.15 26.50 -6.88
CA ASN A 69 5.78 27.02 -8.10
C ASN A 69 6.24 25.91 -9.07
N ILE A 70 6.61 24.73 -8.55
CA ILE A 70 7.07 23.60 -9.38
C ILE A 70 5.88 22.76 -9.85
N ALA A 71 4.92 22.49 -8.96
CA ALA A 71 3.73 21.70 -9.26
C ALA A 71 2.78 22.45 -10.20
N GLY A 72 2.67 23.77 -10.06
CA GLY A 72 1.74 24.58 -10.85
C GLY A 72 0.32 23.99 -10.82
N ASP A 73 -0.23 23.74 -12.01
CA ASP A 73 -1.54 23.13 -12.21
C ASP A 73 -1.48 21.61 -12.47
N ALA A 74 -0.34 20.97 -12.18
CA ALA A 74 -0.18 19.53 -12.37
C ALA A 74 -1.23 18.74 -11.58
N SER A 75 -1.89 17.81 -12.25
CA SER A 75 -2.78 16.83 -11.63
C SER A 75 -2.22 15.44 -11.87
N LEU A 76 -1.99 14.71 -10.78
CA LEU A 76 -1.62 13.31 -10.80
C LEU A 76 -1.86 12.75 -9.40
N GLN A 77 -2.39 11.54 -9.33
CA GLN A 77 -2.44 10.75 -8.11
C GLN A 77 -1.73 9.42 -8.33
N ALA A 78 -0.75 9.12 -7.49
CA ALA A 78 -0.06 7.83 -7.43
C ALA A 78 -0.43 7.11 -6.14
N ARG A 79 -0.76 5.81 -6.25
CA ARG A 79 -1.06 4.91 -5.14
C ARG A 79 -0.10 3.73 -5.20
N VAL A 80 0.47 3.39 -4.05
CA VAL A 80 1.38 2.25 -3.90
C VAL A 80 0.68 1.15 -3.14
N GLY A 81 0.66 -0.04 -3.74
CA GLY A 81 0.29 -1.27 -3.08
C GLY A 81 1.47 -2.22 -3.01
N TYR A 82 1.26 -3.33 -2.30
CA TYR A 82 2.19 -4.46 -2.23
C TYR A 82 2.53 -5.00 -3.63
N PHE A 83 1.51 -5.10 -4.48
CA PHE A 83 1.60 -5.71 -5.81
C PHE A 83 1.91 -4.74 -6.94
N GLY A 84 2.23 -3.47 -6.67
CA GLY A 84 2.53 -2.51 -7.74
C GLY A 84 2.10 -1.08 -7.43
N ILE A 85 2.15 -0.26 -8.47
CA ILE A 85 1.84 1.16 -8.42
C ILE A 85 0.64 1.40 -9.34
N CYS A 86 -0.30 2.23 -8.91
CA CYS A 86 -1.40 2.70 -9.72
C CYS A 86 -1.35 4.22 -9.82
N ILE A 87 -1.55 4.75 -11.02
CA ILE A 87 -1.59 6.18 -11.27
C ILE A 87 -2.94 6.59 -11.83
N ASN A 88 -3.33 7.83 -11.57
CA ASN A 88 -4.46 8.48 -12.17
C ASN A 88 -4.02 9.89 -12.60
N PRO A 89 -3.65 10.08 -13.89
CA PRO A 89 -3.16 11.37 -14.39
C PRO A 89 -4.27 12.43 -14.42
N ASP A 90 -5.47 12.09 -14.89
CA ASP A 90 -6.50 13.09 -15.18
C ASP A 90 -7.73 12.99 -14.24
N GLY A 91 -7.61 12.27 -13.12
CA GLY A 91 -8.73 11.97 -12.22
C GLY A 91 -9.76 10.99 -12.81
N GLY A 92 -9.47 10.38 -13.96
CA GLY A 92 -10.27 9.38 -14.64
C GLY A 92 -9.95 7.95 -14.22
N SER A 93 -9.50 7.14 -15.18
CA SER A 93 -9.19 5.72 -14.97
C SER A 93 -7.84 5.51 -14.31
N TRP A 94 -7.75 4.46 -13.50
CA TRP A 94 -6.51 4.02 -12.88
C TRP A 94 -5.66 3.17 -13.84
N LEU A 95 -4.39 3.50 -13.96
CA LEU A 95 -3.41 2.70 -14.70
C LEU A 95 -2.47 2.03 -13.68
N CYS A 96 -2.51 0.71 -13.62
CA CYS A 96 -1.76 -0.07 -12.62
C CYS A 96 -0.68 -0.92 -13.28
N SER A 97 0.55 -0.82 -12.78
CA SER A 97 1.67 -1.63 -13.24
C SER A 97 2.68 -1.88 -12.14
N ASN A 98 3.42 -2.98 -12.26
CA ASN A 98 4.58 -3.26 -11.43
C ASN A 98 5.84 -2.53 -11.90
N ASN A 99 5.84 -2.04 -13.14
CA ASN A 99 6.98 -1.37 -13.74
C ASN A 99 6.73 0.14 -13.75
N ALA A 100 7.41 0.86 -12.85
CA ALA A 100 7.31 2.31 -12.74
C ALA A 100 7.73 3.03 -14.03
N THR A 101 8.73 2.51 -14.74
CA THR A 101 9.18 3.09 -16.02
C THR A 101 8.11 2.96 -17.10
N ALA A 102 7.27 1.92 -17.06
CA ALA A 102 6.15 1.81 -17.99
C ALA A 102 5.09 2.88 -17.68
N LEU A 103 4.79 3.13 -16.39
CA LEU A 103 3.84 4.17 -15.99
C LEU A 103 4.34 5.57 -16.30
N ALA A 104 5.64 5.84 -16.08
CA ALA A 104 6.25 7.13 -16.37
C ALA A 104 6.29 7.47 -17.87
N LYS A 105 6.09 6.50 -18.77
CA LYS A 105 5.96 6.75 -20.22
C LYS A 105 4.56 7.20 -20.63
N GLU A 106 3.57 6.96 -19.79
CA GLU A 106 2.17 7.33 -20.02
C GLU A 106 1.84 8.73 -19.47
N VAL A 107 2.83 9.42 -18.89
CA VAL A 107 2.67 10.71 -18.21
C VAL A 107 3.73 11.69 -18.72
N ASP A 108 3.34 12.95 -18.90
CA ASP A 108 4.23 14.02 -19.36
C ASP A 108 4.90 14.77 -18.20
N VAL A 109 5.95 15.55 -18.50
CA VAL A 109 6.69 16.32 -17.48
C VAL A 109 5.82 17.38 -16.81
N ASP A 110 4.84 17.91 -17.54
CA ASP A 110 3.89 18.90 -17.01
C ASP A 110 2.85 18.27 -16.06
N GLN A 111 2.62 16.95 -16.17
CA GLN A 111 1.70 16.21 -15.30
C GLN A 111 2.38 15.68 -14.04
N ASP A 112 3.68 15.35 -14.11
CA ASP A 112 4.47 14.86 -12.95
C ASP A 112 5.77 15.64 -12.70
N PRO A 113 5.71 16.96 -12.43
CA PRO A 113 6.91 17.78 -12.27
C PRO A 113 7.78 17.43 -11.04
N LEU A 114 7.22 16.73 -10.04
CA LEU A 114 7.93 16.27 -8.84
C LEU A 114 8.24 14.77 -8.87
N ASN A 115 7.96 14.07 -9.97
CA ASN A 115 8.21 12.64 -10.13
C ASN A 115 7.55 11.78 -9.03
N LEU A 116 6.26 11.96 -8.77
CA LEU A 116 5.45 11.14 -7.86
C LEU A 116 5.52 9.65 -8.23
N ILE A 117 5.58 9.29 -9.51
CA ILE A 117 5.71 7.89 -9.95
C ILE A 117 7.04 7.29 -9.46
N TRP A 118 8.11 8.08 -9.53
CA TRP A 118 9.42 7.65 -9.04
C TRP A 118 9.44 7.54 -7.52
N LEU A 119 8.88 8.52 -6.80
CA LEU A 119 8.75 8.47 -5.34
C LEU A 119 7.93 7.26 -4.87
N ALA A 120 6.83 6.97 -5.56
CA ALA A 120 6.00 5.80 -5.34
C ALA A 120 6.78 4.48 -5.53
N ALA A 121 7.64 4.41 -6.54
CA ALA A 121 8.50 3.26 -6.78
C ALA A 121 9.55 3.07 -5.67
N GLN A 122 10.23 4.15 -5.26
CA GLN A 122 11.20 4.07 -4.17
C GLN A 122 10.54 3.63 -2.86
N PHE A 123 9.34 4.13 -2.56
CA PHE A 123 8.59 3.68 -1.38
C PHE A 123 8.24 2.20 -1.46
N LYS A 124 7.76 1.72 -2.62
CA LYS A 124 7.46 0.30 -2.85
C LYS A 124 8.70 -0.56 -2.55
N ASP A 125 9.85 -0.19 -3.09
CA ASP A 125 11.09 -0.98 -2.95
C ASP A 125 11.64 -0.98 -1.50
N MET A 126 11.38 0.07 -0.71
CA MET A 126 11.84 0.16 0.68
C MET A 126 10.88 -0.43 1.72
N ILE A 127 9.56 -0.36 1.49
CA ILE A 127 8.53 -0.71 2.50
C ILE A 127 8.03 -2.14 2.33
N VAL A 128 8.05 -2.67 1.11
CA VAL A 128 7.58 -4.03 0.83
C VAL A 128 8.64 -5.01 1.34
N PHE A 129 8.45 -5.43 2.60
CA PHE A 129 9.32 -6.35 3.33
C PHE A 129 9.82 -7.50 2.45
N PRO A 130 11.14 -7.81 2.46
CA PRO A 130 11.75 -8.89 1.68
C PRO A 130 11.35 -10.31 2.12
N TYR A 131 10.38 -10.48 3.02
CA TYR A 131 9.96 -11.77 3.59
C TYR A 131 8.69 -12.37 2.98
N LEU A 132 8.19 -11.77 1.89
CA LEU A 132 6.98 -12.23 1.18
C LEU A 132 7.25 -12.54 -0.32
N MET A 133 8.52 -12.61 -0.73
CA MET A 133 8.96 -13.24 -1.98
C MET A 133 9.40 -14.69 -1.75
#